data_AF-A0A933UGQ5-F1
#
_entry.id   AF-A0A933UGQ5-F1
#
_cell.length_a   1.000
_cell.length_b   1.000
_cell.length_c   1.000
_cell.angle_alpha   90.00
_cell.angle_beta   90.00
_cell.angle_gamma   90.00
#
_symmetry.space_group_name_H-M   'P 1'
#
loop_
_entity.id
_entity.type
_entity.pdbx_description
1 polymer ?
#
loop_
_entity_poly.entity_id
_entity_poly.type
_entity_poly.pdbx_seq_one_letter_code
_entity_poly.pdbx_strand_id
1 'polypeptide(L)'
;MAQRHGVEVPGEVERFFDAVESGNWDAIDAQFKILAKRSGQFEGSGHSPELDPFWSAVLDAYGVAEQVHLWPAQQLLDYGNAVLGSLRPGMVYVGGTDNGRWIPELLNDTSDGERHVIVTQNALADARYLEYLRLQYDDRLATLSPEDSQRAFEEYAADAEKRLKHDQEHPDEPKQVRPGENIRVVDGKAQVSGIVSVMGINERLLQALLAKNPHLSFALQESFPLQGTYAGALPLGPLMELGAPDGQNAFTAERATQSLDYWRSRAQQVLSEPEAVGSPAALESYSHDAVAAANLLAAHNFTAEAEQAYRIATQLWPGSPESAGGLADLLARSGRENEARQFLDDFTRRHPDERKELERVSALWRIIGPAQSGKP
;
A
#
# COMPACT_ATOMS: atom_id res chain seq x y z
N MET A 1 1.06 24.16 10.25
CA MET A 1 1.66 24.35 8.91
C MET A 1 1.89 25.82 8.59
N ALA A 2 0.85 26.64 8.35
CA ALA A 2 0.94 28.06 7.95
C ALA A 2 2.00 28.88 8.71
N GLN A 3 1.93 28.88 10.05
CA GLN A 3 2.89 29.57 10.92
C GLN A 3 4.33 29.08 10.74
N ARG A 4 4.55 27.77 10.54
CA ARG A 4 5.88 27.19 10.36
C ARG A 4 6.50 27.55 9.00
N HIS A 5 5.68 27.68 7.96
CA HIS A 5 6.14 28.11 6.63
C HIS A 5 6.12 29.64 6.45
N GLY A 6 5.57 30.40 7.39
CA GLY A 6 5.44 31.85 7.28
C GLY A 6 4.51 32.30 6.14
N VAL A 7 3.48 31.50 5.85
CA VAL A 7 2.49 31.76 4.80
C VAL A 7 1.09 31.91 5.38
N GLU A 8 0.20 32.62 4.67
CA GLU A 8 -1.23 32.66 4.99
C GLU A 8 -1.93 31.39 4.52
N VAL A 9 -3.00 30.99 5.21
CA VAL A 9 -3.85 29.88 4.78
C VAL A 9 -4.72 30.38 3.61
N PRO A 10 -4.69 29.73 2.43
CA PRO A 10 -5.59 30.11 1.35
C PRO A 10 -7.06 29.97 1.78
N GLY A 11 -7.92 30.94 1.48
CA GLY A 11 -9.31 30.90 1.94
C GLY A 11 -10.13 29.70 1.43
N GLU A 12 -9.68 29.02 0.38
CA GLU A 12 -10.26 27.73 -0.04
C GLU A 12 -9.87 26.55 0.85
N VAL A 13 -8.66 26.58 1.42
CA VAL A 13 -8.21 25.61 2.42
C VAL A 13 -8.98 25.83 3.72
N GLU A 14 -9.21 27.08 4.12
CA GLU A 14 -10.08 27.41 5.27
C GLU A 14 -11.49 26.85 5.08
N ARG A 15 -12.13 27.12 3.92
CA ARG A 15 -13.46 26.57 3.61
C ARG A 15 -13.52 25.04 3.62
N PHE A 16 -12.44 24.38 3.21
CA PHE A 16 -12.36 22.92 3.29
C PHE A 16 -12.34 22.46 4.75
N PHE A 17 -11.51 23.06 5.61
CA PHE A 17 -11.48 22.69 7.02
C PHE A 17 -12.77 23.08 7.77
N ASP A 18 -13.41 24.20 7.43
CA ASP A 18 -14.76 24.53 7.93
C ASP A 18 -15.78 23.44 7.56
N ALA A 19 -15.70 22.88 6.35
CA ALA A 19 -16.55 21.78 5.93
C ALA A 19 -16.24 20.50 6.72
N VAL A 20 -14.97 20.19 6.99
CA VAL A 20 -14.55 19.06 7.83
C VAL A 20 -15.11 19.21 9.25
N GLU A 21 -14.98 20.39 9.86
CA GLU A 21 -15.52 20.67 11.20
C GLU A 21 -17.06 20.53 11.27
N SER A 22 -17.75 20.80 10.16
CA SER A 22 -19.20 20.63 10.08
C SER A 22 -19.67 19.17 10.10
N GLY A 23 -18.79 18.21 9.76
CA GLY A 23 -19.12 16.80 9.62
C GLY A 23 -20.06 16.47 8.44
N ASN A 24 -20.35 17.43 7.56
CA ASN A 24 -21.21 17.21 6.40
C ASN A 24 -20.40 16.66 5.22
N TRP A 25 -20.54 15.37 4.94
CA TRP A 25 -19.82 14.68 3.87
C TRP A 25 -19.94 15.36 2.50
N ASP A 26 -21.15 15.74 2.08
CA ASP A 26 -21.36 16.36 0.76
C ASP A 26 -20.60 17.69 0.63
N ALA A 27 -20.51 18.45 1.73
CA ALA A 27 -19.75 19.70 1.77
C ALA A 27 -18.23 19.43 1.75
N ILE A 28 -17.77 18.45 2.52
CA ILE A 28 -16.35 18.04 2.60
C ILE A 28 -15.87 17.61 1.21
N ASP A 29 -16.59 16.68 0.58
CA ASP A 29 -16.28 16.16 -0.75
C ASP A 29 -16.31 17.23 -1.83
N ALA A 30 -17.29 18.14 -1.78
CA ALA A 30 -17.35 19.25 -2.71
C ALA A 30 -16.14 20.19 -2.59
N GLN A 31 -15.71 20.55 -1.37
CA GLN A 31 -14.53 21.40 -1.17
C GLN A 31 -13.24 20.66 -1.54
N PHE A 32 -13.10 19.39 -1.17
CA PHE A 32 -11.93 18.59 -1.55
C PHE A 32 -11.76 18.52 -3.06
N LYS A 33 -12.82 18.25 -3.82
CA LYS A 33 -12.78 18.20 -5.30
C LYS A 33 -12.34 19.50 -5.95
N ILE A 34 -12.54 20.65 -5.30
CA ILE A 34 -12.02 21.95 -5.78
C ILE A 34 -10.50 21.99 -5.61
N LEU A 35 -10.00 21.64 -4.42
CA LEU A 35 -8.56 21.62 -4.12
C LEU A 35 -7.83 20.56 -4.94
N ALA A 36 -8.39 19.36 -5.08
CA ALA A 36 -7.84 18.24 -5.83
C ALA A 36 -7.59 18.56 -7.31
N LYS A 37 -8.45 19.37 -7.94
CA LYS A 37 -8.25 19.83 -9.33
C LYS A 37 -7.04 20.75 -9.51
N ARG A 38 -6.45 21.23 -8.41
CA ARG A 38 -5.37 22.22 -8.36
C ARG A 38 -4.12 21.71 -7.65
N SER A 39 -4.13 20.48 -7.17
CA SER A 39 -3.03 19.93 -6.36
C SER A 39 -1.82 19.44 -7.16
N GLY A 40 -1.99 19.23 -8.47
CA GLY A 40 -0.99 18.61 -9.35
C GLY A 40 -0.80 17.10 -9.12
N GLN A 41 -1.50 16.49 -8.16
CA GLN A 41 -1.35 15.06 -7.84
C GLN A 41 -2.17 14.15 -8.77
N PHE A 42 -3.38 14.58 -9.14
CA PHE A 42 -4.32 13.74 -9.87
C PHE A 42 -4.23 13.97 -11.38
N GLU A 43 -4.57 12.94 -12.16
CA GLU A 43 -4.61 13.05 -13.62
C GLU A 43 -5.57 14.18 -14.05
N GLY A 44 -5.07 15.08 -14.90
CA GLY A 44 -5.84 16.25 -15.37
C GLY A 44 -5.95 17.40 -14.36
N SER A 45 -5.35 17.31 -13.17
CA SER A 45 -5.27 18.44 -12.25
C SER A 45 -4.24 19.49 -12.73
N GLY A 46 -4.56 20.77 -12.51
CA GLY A 46 -3.56 21.83 -12.54
C GLY A 46 -2.73 21.81 -11.25
N HIS A 47 -1.68 22.61 -11.19
CA HIS A 47 -0.82 22.73 -10.01
C HIS A 47 -0.77 24.17 -9.53
N SER A 48 -1.20 24.39 -8.28
CA SER A 48 -1.19 25.69 -7.59
C SER A 48 -0.20 25.63 -6.42
N PRO A 49 1.00 26.22 -6.55
CA PRO A 49 2.08 26.11 -5.54
C PRO A 49 1.67 26.55 -4.14
N GLU A 50 0.71 27.47 -4.01
CA GLU A 50 0.16 27.92 -2.74
C GLU A 50 -0.56 26.83 -1.93
N LEU A 51 -0.94 25.71 -2.56
CA LEU A 51 -1.55 24.56 -1.89
C LEU A 51 -0.52 23.58 -1.30
N ASP A 52 0.72 23.59 -1.80
CA ASP A 52 1.72 22.58 -1.43
C ASP A 52 2.00 22.48 0.07
N PRO A 53 2.11 23.60 0.84
CA PRO A 53 2.34 23.53 2.29
C PRO A 53 1.18 22.92 3.08
N PHE A 54 0.00 22.79 2.48
CA PHE A 54 -1.23 22.34 3.14
C PHE A 54 -1.71 20.99 2.64
N TRP A 55 -1.21 20.55 1.48
CA TRP A 55 -1.80 19.46 0.74
C TRP A 55 -1.83 18.13 1.52
N SER A 56 -0.76 17.79 2.24
CA SER A 56 -0.74 16.58 3.07
C SER A 56 -1.77 16.62 4.21
N ALA A 57 -1.96 17.79 4.86
CA ALA A 57 -2.97 17.94 5.90
C ALA A 57 -4.40 17.92 5.32
N VAL A 58 -4.60 18.44 4.11
CA VAL A 58 -5.88 18.33 3.38
C VAL A 58 -6.21 16.87 3.09
N LEU A 59 -5.23 16.09 2.64
CA LEU A 59 -5.39 14.65 2.40
C LEU A 59 -5.73 13.89 3.69
N ASP A 60 -5.06 14.18 4.81
CA ASP A 60 -5.36 13.52 6.09
C ASP A 60 -6.79 13.80 6.55
N ALA A 61 -7.22 15.06 6.52
CA ALA A 61 -8.57 15.43 6.95
C ALA A 61 -9.64 14.82 6.04
N TYR A 62 -9.43 14.85 4.71
CA TYR A 62 -10.36 14.26 3.75
C TYR A 62 -10.43 12.74 3.90
N GLY A 63 -9.27 12.08 3.94
CA GLY A 63 -9.19 10.63 4.02
C GLY A 63 -9.85 10.09 5.27
N VAL A 64 -9.63 10.72 6.44
CA VAL A 64 -10.33 10.35 7.68
C VAL A 64 -11.85 10.53 7.54
N ALA A 65 -12.31 11.68 7.02
CA ALA A 65 -13.73 11.93 6.82
C ALA A 65 -14.38 10.93 5.85
N GLU A 66 -13.66 10.55 4.79
CA GLU A 66 -14.09 9.55 3.82
C GLU A 66 -14.23 8.17 4.46
N GLN A 67 -13.24 7.72 5.24
CA GLN A 67 -13.33 6.41 5.89
C GLN A 67 -14.50 6.36 6.88
N VAL A 68 -14.75 7.43 7.64
CA VAL A 68 -15.92 7.53 8.54
C VAL A 68 -17.24 7.54 7.76
N HIS A 69 -17.26 8.11 6.56
CA HIS A 69 -18.44 8.10 5.69
C HIS A 69 -18.71 6.72 5.08
N LEU A 70 -17.66 6.02 4.64
CA LEU A 70 -17.77 4.75 3.91
C LEU A 70 -18.06 3.54 4.81
N TRP A 71 -17.54 3.54 6.04
CA TRP A 71 -17.59 2.37 6.91
C TRP A 71 -18.74 2.43 7.93
N PRO A 72 -19.40 1.29 8.22
CA PRO A 72 -20.17 1.15 9.45
C PRO A 72 -19.25 1.43 10.66
N ALA A 73 -19.74 2.23 11.61
CA ALA A 73 -18.92 2.73 12.71
C ALA A 73 -18.23 1.60 13.51
N GLN A 74 -18.95 0.50 13.79
CA GLN A 74 -18.36 -0.62 14.53
C GLN A 74 -17.28 -1.34 13.71
N GLN A 75 -17.47 -1.50 12.39
CA GLN A 75 -16.47 -2.13 11.52
C GLN A 75 -15.20 -1.29 11.40
N LEU A 76 -15.34 0.04 11.33
CA LEU A 76 -14.21 0.96 11.35
C LEU A 76 -13.41 0.81 12.66
N LEU A 77 -14.12 0.79 13.80
CA LEU A 77 -13.50 0.61 15.11
C LEU A 77 -12.81 -0.75 15.23
N ASP A 78 -13.46 -1.83 14.81
CA ASP A 78 -12.90 -3.18 14.89
C ASP A 78 -11.67 -3.35 14.00
N TYR A 79 -11.70 -2.77 12.80
CA TYR A 79 -10.56 -2.75 11.88
C TYR A 79 -9.38 -1.98 12.48
N GLY A 80 -9.60 -0.71 12.86
CA GLY A 80 -8.54 0.13 13.40
C GLY A 80 -7.98 -0.39 14.73
N ASN A 81 -8.81 -0.93 15.60
CA ASN A 81 -8.36 -1.54 16.85
C ASN A 81 -7.56 -2.83 16.61
N ALA A 82 -7.89 -3.62 15.59
CA ALA A 82 -7.09 -4.79 15.23
C ALA A 82 -5.70 -4.39 14.70
N VAL A 83 -5.64 -3.32 13.89
CA VAL A 83 -4.38 -2.75 13.40
C VAL A 83 -3.53 -2.18 14.54
N LEU A 84 -4.06 -1.21 15.28
CA LEU A 84 -3.32 -0.54 16.37
C LEU A 84 -3.00 -1.51 17.51
N GLY A 85 -3.90 -2.44 17.84
CA GLY A 85 -3.68 -3.46 18.87
C GLY A 85 -2.58 -4.46 18.52
N SER A 86 -2.15 -4.54 17.26
CA SER A 86 -1.01 -5.36 16.83
C SER A 86 0.33 -4.65 17.01
N LEU A 87 0.34 -3.34 17.25
CA LEU A 87 1.55 -2.55 17.42
C LEU A 87 2.11 -2.72 18.83
N ARG A 88 3.41 -2.98 18.91
CA ARG A 88 4.16 -2.93 20.18
C ARG A 88 4.55 -1.49 20.50
N PRO A 89 4.84 -1.17 21.77
CA PRO A 89 5.25 0.18 22.14
C PRO A 89 6.42 0.69 21.30
N GLY A 90 6.33 1.94 20.83
CA GLY A 90 7.33 2.57 19.98
C GLY A 90 7.40 2.09 18.53
N MET A 91 6.55 1.14 18.10
CA MET A 91 6.51 0.74 16.69
C MET A 91 6.04 1.89 15.79
N VAL A 92 6.67 2.01 14.63
CA VAL A 92 6.23 2.89 13.55
C VAL A 92 5.23 2.12 12.69
N TYR A 93 4.10 2.74 12.37
CA TYR A 93 3.08 2.15 11.51
C TYR A 93 3.18 2.73 10.09
N VAL A 94 3.15 1.85 9.09
CA VAL A 94 3.16 2.18 7.67
C VAL A 94 1.80 1.80 7.08
N GLY A 95 0.95 2.79 6.83
CA GLY A 95 -0.36 2.60 6.19
C GLY A 95 -0.23 2.58 4.67
N GLY A 96 -0.64 1.50 4.04
CA GLY A 96 -0.60 1.32 2.60
C GLY A 96 -1.82 1.92 1.94
N THR A 97 -2.98 1.29 2.14
CA THR A 97 -4.24 1.69 1.52
C THR A 97 -4.86 2.88 2.23
N ASP A 98 -5.87 3.49 1.62
CA ASP A 98 -6.60 4.63 2.19
C ASP A 98 -7.23 4.27 3.54
N ASN A 99 -7.94 3.15 3.63
CA ASN A 99 -8.47 2.62 4.89
C ASN A 99 -7.33 2.23 5.86
N GLY A 100 -6.26 1.63 5.34
CA GLY A 100 -5.11 1.19 6.12
C GLY A 100 -4.32 2.35 6.72
N ARG A 101 -4.34 3.53 6.11
CA ARG A 101 -3.75 4.75 6.67
C ARG A 101 -4.70 5.46 7.60
N TRP A 102 -5.87 5.86 7.09
CA TRP A 102 -6.67 6.88 7.76
C TRP A 102 -7.57 6.35 8.87
N ILE A 103 -7.94 5.06 8.87
CA ILE A 103 -8.63 4.48 10.02
C ILE A 103 -7.68 4.38 11.23
N PRO A 104 -6.47 3.80 11.11
CA PRO A 104 -5.50 3.83 12.21
C PRO A 104 -5.07 5.23 12.62
N GLU A 105 -4.94 6.17 11.68
CA GLU A 105 -4.62 7.57 12.00
C GLU A 105 -5.68 8.23 12.87
N LEU A 106 -6.96 8.10 12.50
CA LEU A 106 -8.08 8.56 13.31
C LEU A 106 -8.03 7.99 14.73
N LEU A 107 -7.94 6.65 14.86
CA LEU A 107 -7.98 6.00 16.17
C LEU A 107 -6.71 6.24 16.99
N ASN A 108 -5.56 6.39 16.34
CA ASN A 108 -4.32 6.76 17.00
C ASN A 108 -4.50 8.12 17.68
N ASP A 109 -5.10 9.09 16.99
CA ASP A 109 -5.26 10.45 17.52
C ASP A 109 -6.40 10.60 18.54
N THR A 110 -7.43 9.77 18.46
CA THR A 110 -8.61 9.88 19.35
C THR A 110 -8.63 8.91 20.54
N SER A 111 -7.79 7.87 20.54
CA SER A 111 -7.76 6.88 21.65
C SER A 111 -6.92 7.35 22.85
N ASP A 112 -7.01 6.65 23.98
CA ASP A 112 -6.11 6.88 25.13
C ASP A 112 -4.77 6.11 25.01
N GLY A 113 -4.54 5.43 23.89
CA GLY A 113 -3.34 4.61 23.64
C GLY A 113 -2.08 5.43 23.34
N GLU A 114 -0.97 4.72 23.15
CA GLU A 114 0.25 5.36 22.64
C GLU A 114 -0.01 6.00 21.28
N ARG A 115 0.47 7.24 21.09
CA ARG A 115 0.45 7.91 19.79
C ARG A 115 1.62 7.39 18.96
N HIS A 116 1.40 6.39 18.12
CA HIS A 116 2.43 5.87 17.21
C HIS A 116 2.84 6.91 16.17
N VAL A 117 4.03 6.73 15.59
CA VAL A 117 4.40 7.44 14.36
C VAL A 117 3.72 6.73 13.20
N ILE A 118 2.90 7.44 12.44
CA ILE A 118 2.20 6.92 11.26
C ILE A 118 2.80 7.53 10.00
N VAL A 119 3.25 6.67 9.09
CA VAL A 119 3.72 7.04 7.75
C VAL A 119 2.89 6.29 6.71
N THR A 120 2.84 6.77 5.47
CA THR A 120 2.22 6.03 4.36
C THR A 120 3.24 5.50 3.38
N GLN A 121 2.99 4.28 2.91
CA GLN A 121 3.76 3.63 1.85
C GLN A 121 3.74 4.45 0.54
N ASN A 122 2.60 5.08 0.23
CA ASN A 122 2.30 5.54 -1.12
C ASN A 122 2.77 6.96 -1.44
N ALA A 123 3.21 7.72 -0.45
CA ALA A 123 3.60 9.12 -0.62
C ALA A 123 5.09 9.40 -0.34
N LEU A 124 5.93 8.38 -0.12
CA LEU A 124 7.36 8.60 0.20
C LEU A 124 8.10 9.34 -0.93
N ALA A 125 7.69 9.18 -2.19
CA ALA A 125 8.23 9.89 -3.33
C ALA A 125 7.70 11.34 -3.49
N ASP A 126 6.69 11.77 -2.72
CA ASP A 126 6.17 13.14 -2.72
C ASP A 126 6.96 14.00 -1.73
N ALA A 127 7.69 15.00 -2.24
CA ALA A 127 8.50 15.90 -1.42
C ALA A 127 7.68 16.69 -0.38
N ARG A 128 6.43 17.03 -0.69
CA ARG A 128 5.52 17.74 0.22
C ARG A 128 5.17 16.86 1.41
N TYR A 129 5.00 15.56 1.16
CA TYR A 129 4.75 14.58 2.21
C TYR A 129 6.00 14.35 3.08
N LEU A 130 7.19 14.28 2.50
CA LEU A 130 8.43 14.17 3.29
C LEU A 130 8.64 15.38 4.20
N GLU A 131 8.35 16.59 3.71
CA GLU A 131 8.37 17.81 4.52
C GLU A 131 7.33 17.74 5.65
N TYR A 132 6.10 17.30 5.34
CA TYR A 132 5.04 17.10 6.33
C TYR A 132 5.45 16.12 7.44
N LEU A 133 6.02 14.96 7.10
CA LEU A 133 6.55 14.00 8.07
C LEU A 133 7.62 14.60 8.97
N ARG A 134 8.54 15.39 8.39
CA ARG A 134 9.58 16.08 9.18
C ARG A 134 8.95 17.04 10.17
N LEU A 135 7.91 17.78 9.79
CA LEU A 135 7.25 18.71 10.69
C LEU A 135 6.54 18.02 11.85
N GLN A 136 5.99 16.82 11.61
CA GLN A 136 5.25 16.06 12.62
C GLN A 136 6.13 15.22 13.54
N TYR A 137 7.23 14.64 13.03
CA TYR A 137 7.93 13.54 13.70
C TYR A 137 9.46 13.66 13.78
N ASP A 138 10.08 14.80 13.46
CA ASP A 138 11.55 15.01 13.55
C ASP A 138 12.14 14.55 14.91
N ASP A 139 11.42 14.76 16.00
CA ASP A 139 11.84 14.39 17.35
C ASP A 139 11.74 12.87 17.66
N ARG A 140 11.05 12.10 16.81
CA ARG A 140 10.72 10.68 17.05
C ARG A 140 11.18 9.73 15.94
N LEU A 141 11.42 10.24 14.74
CA LEU A 141 11.75 9.47 13.55
C LEU A 141 12.83 10.22 12.76
N ALA A 142 13.95 9.55 12.46
CA ALA A 142 14.92 10.09 11.51
C ALA A 142 14.32 10.03 10.10
N THR A 143 13.69 11.14 9.66
CA THR A 143 12.95 11.24 8.39
C THR A 143 13.88 11.24 7.16
N LEU A 144 13.26 11.07 5.99
CA LEU A 144 13.94 11.13 4.69
C LEU A 144 14.25 12.59 4.32
N SER A 145 15.46 12.83 3.86
CA SER A 145 15.90 14.15 3.39
C SER A 145 15.63 14.34 1.90
N PRO A 146 15.65 15.58 1.38
CA PRO A 146 15.63 15.83 -0.06
C PRO A 146 16.73 15.06 -0.81
N GLU A 147 17.91 14.90 -0.21
CA GLU A 147 19.02 14.15 -0.78
C GLU A 147 18.73 12.64 -0.85
N ASP A 148 18.02 12.07 0.14
CA ASP A 148 17.57 10.68 0.07
C ASP A 148 16.55 10.46 -1.05
N SER A 149 15.61 11.40 -1.20
CA SER A 149 14.65 11.40 -2.29
C SER A 149 15.39 11.43 -3.63
N GLN A 150 16.24 12.44 -3.86
CA GLN A 150 17.00 12.57 -5.09
C GLN A 150 17.80 11.31 -5.42
N ARG A 151 18.50 10.73 -4.43
CA ARG A 151 19.26 9.50 -4.59
C ARG A 151 18.38 8.32 -4.99
N ALA A 152 17.21 8.13 -4.36
CA ALA A 152 16.31 7.04 -4.71
C ALA A 152 15.77 7.15 -6.14
N PHE A 153 15.44 8.36 -6.59
CA PHE A 153 15.04 8.64 -7.98
C PHE A 153 16.18 8.35 -8.97
N GLU A 154 17.39 8.83 -8.69
CA GLU A 154 18.57 8.61 -9.55
C GLU A 154 18.95 7.13 -9.66
N GLU A 155 18.98 6.42 -8.53
CA GLU A 155 19.30 4.98 -8.49
C GLU A 155 18.23 4.16 -9.23
N TYR A 156 16.95 4.47 -9.05
CA TYR A 156 15.88 3.79 -9.77
C TYR A 156 15.93 4.07 -11.27
N ALA A 157 16.15 5.32 -11.69
CA ALA A 157 16.26 5.69 -13.10
C ALA A 157 17.46 5.00 -13.77
N ALA A 158 18.62 4.94 -13.09
CA ALA A 158 19.80 4.26 -13.59
C ALA A 158 19.61 2.74 -13.70
N ASP A 159 18.89 2.12 -12.76
CA ASP A 159 18.51 0.70 -12.84
C ASP A 159 17.55 0.45 -14.02
N ALA A 160 16.51 1.28 -14.16
CA ALA A 160 15.56 1.20 -15.26
C ALA A 160 16.23 1.36 -16.63
N GLU A 161 17.21 2.27 -16.76
CA GLU A 161 18.01 2.44 -17.98
C GLU A 161 18.79 1.17 -18.35
N LYS A 162 19.42 0.52 -17.36
CA LYS A 162 20.14 -0.75 -17.57
C LYS A 162 19.21 -1.85 -18.06
N ARG A 163 18.02 -1.97 -17.47
CA ARG A 163 17.01 -2.96 -17.87
C ARG A 163 16.46 -2.68 -19.27
N LEU A 164 16.23 -1.41 -19.60
CA LEU A 164 15.83 -1.01 -20.95
C LEU A 164 16.91 -1.33 -21.99
N LYS A 165 18.19 -1.00 -21.68
CA LYS A 165 19.32 -1.29 -22.55
C LYS A 165 19.49 -2.79 -22.77
N HIS A 166 19.40 -3.60 -21.72
CA HIS A 166 19.38 -5.05 -21.82
C HIS A 166 18.31 -5.51 -22.81
N ASP A 167 17.06 -5.06 -22.65
CA ASP A 167 15.95 -5.52 -23.48
C ASP A 167 16.06 -5.13 -24.97
N GLN A 168 16.84 -4.09 -25.26
CA GLN A 168 17.19 -3.63 -26.61
C GLN A 168 18.35 -4.44 -27.21
N GLU A 169 19.38 -4.73 -26.42
CA GLU A 169 20.58 -5.46 -26.85
C GLU A 169 20.35 -6.98 -26.92
N HIS A 170 19.44 -7.49 -26.09
CA HIS A 170 19.12 -8.91 -25.93
C HIS A 170 17.62 -9.18 -26.20
N PRO A 171 17.14 -9.02 -27.44
CA PRO A 171 15.71 -9.09 -27.74
C PRO A 171 15.10 -10.48 -27.50
N ASP A 172 15.90 -11.54 -27.57
CA ASP A 172 15.50 -12.95 -27.39
C ASP A 172 15.58 -13.42 -25.93
N GLU A 173 16.15 -12.62 -25.03
CA GLU A 173 16.22 -12.92 -23.59
C GLU A 173 14.95 -12.44 -22.86
N PRO A 174 14.63 -13.01 -21.68
CA PRO A 174 13.51 -12.54 -20.88
C PRO A 174 13.62 -11.04 -20.58
N LYS A 175 12.52 -10.32 -20.80
CA LYS A 175 12.46 -8.87 -20.59
C LYS A 175 12.73 -8.52 -19.12
N GLN A 176 13.60 -7.54 -18.90
CA GLN A 176 13.94 -6.99 -17.60
C GLN A 176 13.16 -5.71 -17.28
N VAL A 177 12.70 -4.95 -18.29
CA VAL A 177 11.76 -3.86 -18.07
C VAL A 177 10.46 -4.45 -17.52
N ARG A 178 9.99 -3.94 -16.40
CA ARG A 178 8.79 -4.46 -15.74
C ARG A 178 7.56 -4.05 -16.57
N PRO A 179 6.60 -4.95 -16.80
CA PRO A 179 5.31 -4.60 -17.38
C PRO A 179 4.70 -3.37 -16.70
N GLY A 180 4.29 -2.37 -17.50
CA GLY A 180 3.70 -1.13 -16.99
C GLY A 180 4.70 -0.04 -16.56
N GLU A 181 6.01 -0.30 -16.56
CA GLU A 181 7.01 0.76 -16.45
C GLU A 181 7.05 1.59 -17.72
N ASN A 182 7.10 2.91 -17.56
CA ASN A 182 7.25 3.85 -18.67
C ASN A 182 8.59 4.55 -18.53
N ILE A 183 9.55 4.13 -19.35
CA ILE A 183 10.93 4.62 -19.37
C ILE A 183 11.15 5.37 -20.68
N ARG A 184 11.58 6.63 -20.61
CA ARG A 184 11.93 7.46 -21.76
C ARG A 184 13.34 7.98 -21.61
N VAL A 185 14.14 7.91 -22.67
CA VAL A 185 15.47 8.55 -22.67
C VAL A 185 15.31 9.97 -23.22
N VAL A 186 15.58 10.98 -22.40
CA VAL A 186 15.53 12.40 -22.75
C VAL A 186 16.90 13.00 -22.45
N ASP A 187 17.51 13.64 -23.45
CA ASP A 187 18.87 14.23 -23.34
C ASP A 187 19.93 13.24 -22.82
N GLY A 188 19.80 11.97 -23.20
CA GLY A 188 20.72 10.90 -22.78
C GLY A 188 20.54 10.45 -21.32
N LYS A 189 19.45 10.83 -20.65
CA LYS A 189 19.09 10.37 -19.31
C LYS A 189 17.75 9.66 -19.30
N ALA A 190 17.64 8.56 -18.57
CA ALA A 190 16.35 7.91 -18.35
C ALA A 190 15.42 8.77 -17.46
N GLN A 191 14.20 8.96 -17.92
CA GLN A 191 13.07 9.49 -17.19
C GLN A 191 12.05 8.37 -17.00
N VAL A 192 11.59 8.20 -15.78
CA VAL A 192 10.65 7.15 -15.39
C VAL A 192 9.32 7.76 -14.98
N SER A 193 8.22 7.06 -15.26
CA SER A 193 6.87 7.51 -14.94
C SER A 193 5.92 6.34 -14.81
N GLY A 194 4.74 6.60 -14.25
CA GLY A 194 3.71 5.58 -14.03
C GLY A 194 3.84 4.90 -12.67
N ILE A 195 2.77 4.21 -12.28
CA ILE A 195 2.61 3.66 -10.94
C ILE A 195 3.73 2.68 -10.56
N VAL A 196 4.19 1.85 -11.50
CA VAL A 196 5.24 0.85 -11.24
C VAL A 196 6.55 1.52 -10.83
N SER A 197 6.88 2.64 -11.50
CA SER A 197 8.08 3.40 -11.18
C SER A 197 7.98 4.17 -9.87
N VAL A 198 6.84 4.81 -9.62
CA VAL A 198 6.60 5.49 -8.34
C VAL A 198 6.66 4.50 -7.18
N MET A 199 6.05 3.32 -7.30
CA MET A 199 6.09 2.32 -6.22
C MET A 199 7.48 1.71 -6.04
N GLY A 200 8.25 1.52 -7.12
CA GLY A 200 9.66 1.11 -7.00
C GLY A 200 10.56 2.16 -6.32
N ILE A 201 10.24 3.45 -6.45
CA ILE A 201 10.92 4.53 -5.74
C ILE A 201 10.47 4.58 -4.27
N ASN A 202 9.16 4.47 -4.01
CA ASN A 202 8.61 4.38 -2.65
C ASN A 202 9.23 3.21 -1.87
N GLU A 203 9.44 2.05 -2.51
CA GLU A 203 10.13 0.91 -1.91
C GLU A 203 11.55 1.25 -1.45
N ARG A 204 12.35 1.87 -2.32
CA ARG A 204 13.72 2.30 -2.00
C ARG A 204 13.75 3.31 -0.86
N LEU A 205 12.78 4.21 -0.84
CA LEU A 205 12.65 5.22 0.22
C LEU A 205 12.20 4.60 1.54
N LEU A 206 11.30 3.62 1.53
CA LEU A 206 10.94 2.87 2.72
C LEU A 206 12.17 2.12 3.27
N GLN A 207 12.94 1.45 2.42
CA GLN A 207 14.18 0.78 2.83
C GLN A 207 15.20 1.77 3.41
N ALA A 208 15.35 2.95 2.82
CA ALA A 208 16.21 4.01 3.37
C ALA A 208 15.72 4.51 4.73
N LEU A 209 14.40 4.64 4.91
CA LEU A 209 13.80 5.03 6.18
C LEU A 209 14.05 3.97 7.27
N LEU A 210 13.87 2.69 6.96
CA LEU A 210 14.20 1.58 7.85
C LEU A 210 15.68 1.62 8.26
N ALA A 211 16.58 1.77 7.27
CA ALA A 211 18.02 1.80 7.51
C ALA A 211 18.49 2.99 8.36
N LYS A 212 17.83 4.13 8.26
CA LYS A 212 18.07 5.29 9.13
C LYS A 212 17.62 5.08 10.57
N ASN A 213 16.70 4.16 10.80
CA ASN A 213 16.06 3.94 12.09
C ASN A 213 16.26 2.48 12.56
N PRO A 214 17.51 1.97 12.68
CA PRO A 214 17.78 0.55 12.95
C PRO A 214 17.35 0.11 14.36
N HIS A 215 16.95 1.05 15.22
CA HIS A 215 16.50 0.81 16.59
C HIS A 215 14.96 0.77 16.71
N LEU A 216 14.23 1.11 15.64
CA LEU A 216 12.78 1.08 15.59
C LEU A 216 12.31 -0.19 14.86
N SER A 217 11.16 -0.69 15.24
CA SER A 217 10.43 -1.72 14.49
C SER A 217 9.28 -1.07 13.72
N PHE A 218 9.01 -1.58 12.52
CA PHE A 218 7.98 -1.04 11.64
C PHE A 218 6.91 -2.10 11.41
N ALA A 219 5.64 -1.70 11.38
CA ALA A 219 4.52 -2.55 10.97
C ALA A 219 3.92 -1.97 9.69
N LEU A 220 3.72 -2.80 8.67
CA LEU A 220 3.18 -2.43 7.37
C LEU A 220 1.80 -3.07 7.18
N GLN A 221 0.81 -2.23 6.91
CA GLN A 221 -0.37 -2.61 6.14
C GLN A 221 -0.03 -2.34 4.68
N GLU A 222 0.10 -3.39 3.87
CA GLU A 222 0.58 -3.26 2.50
C GLU A 222 -0.54 -2.81 1.57
N SER A 223 -0.25 -1.90 0.63
CA SER A 223 -1.12 -1.58 -0.51
C SER A 223 -0.63 -2.22 -1.80
N PHE A 224 0.53 -1.76 -2.27
CA PHE A 224 1.22 -2.33 -3.41
C PHE A 224 2.33 -3.26 -2.93
N PRO A 225 2.51 -4.46 -3.52
CA PRO A 225 3.56 -5.36 -3.08
C PRO A 225 4.96 -4.75 -3.19
N LEU A 226 5.69 -4.75 -2.08
CA LEU A 226 7.09 -4.31 -2.01
C LEU A 226 7.99 -5.51 -1.73
N GLN A 227 8.32 -6.28 -2.79
CA GLN A 227 9.09 -7.52 -2.71
C GLN A 227 10.37 -7.41 -1.88
N GLY A 228 11.07 -6.28 -2.00
CA GLY A 228 12.31 -5.98 -1.30
C GLY A 228 12.15 -5.86 0.22
N THR A 229 10.92 -5.87 0.73
CA THR A 229 10.62 -5.90 2.17
C THR A 229 10.37 -7.30 2.69
N TYR A 230 9.89 -8.24 1.85
CA TYR A 230 9.44 -9.56 2.30
C TYR A 230 10.54 -10.42 2.91
N ALA A 231 11.78 -10.37 2.41
CA ALA A 231 12.86 -11.24 2.86
C ALA A 231 13.10 -11.18 4.38
N GLY A 232 12.94 -10.01 4.99
CA GLY A 232 13.07 -9.77 6.43
C GLY A 232 11.74 -9.55 7.15
N ALA A 233 10.60 -9.72 6.47
CA ALA A 233 9.29 -9.44 7.03
C ALA A 233 8.70 -10.66 7.74
N LEU A 234 7.84 -10.41 8.73
CA LEU A 234 7.17 -11.43 9.54
C LEU A 234 5.68 -11.13 9.69
N PRO A 235 4.80 -12.13 9.81
CA PRO A 235 3.39 -11.88 10.11
C PRO A 235 3.22 -11.19 11.47
N LEU A 236 2.32 -10.21 11.53
CA LEU A 236 1.97 -9.45 12.72
C LEU A 236 0.46 -9.15 12.73
N GLY A 237 -0.36 -10.17 13.06
CA GLY A 237 -1.82 -10.03 13.02
C GLY A 237 -2.30 -9.69 11.60
N PRO A 238 -3.03 -8.57 11.38
CA PRO A 238 -3.41 -8.11 10.04
C PRO A 238 -2.25 -7.45 9.26
N LEU A 239 -1.10 -7.26 9.90
CA LEU A 239 0.05 -6.51 9.38
C LEU A 239 1.23 -7.44 9.10
N MET A 240 2.29 -6.87 8.54
CA MET A 240 3.62 -7.47 8.56
C MET A 240 4.61 -6.59 9.31
N GLU A 241 5.47 -7.19 10.12
CA GLU A 241 6.59 -6.52 10.75
C GLU A 241 7.76 -6.43 9.77
N LEU A 242 8.31 -5.24 9.58
CA LEU A 242 9.49 -4.97 8.75
C LEU A 242 10.73 -4.72 9.61
N GLY A 243 11.89 -5.15 9.11
CA GLY A 243 13.18 -4.87 9.74
C GLY A 243 13.39 -5.61 11.06
N ALA A 244 12.80 -6.79 11.24
CA ALA A 244 13.00 -7.60 12.43
C ALA A 244 14.51 -7.90 12.61
N PRO A 245 15.12 -7.64 13.79
CA PRO A 245 16.56 -7.77 13.98
C PRO A 245 17.09 -9.15 13.58
N ASP A 246 18.15 -9.17 12.76
CA ASP A 246 18.76 -10.38 12.23
C ASP A 246 19.04 -11.42 13.34
N GLY A 247 18.65 -12.66 13.07
CA GLY A 247 19.12 -13.84 13.80
C GLY A 247 18.24 -14.37 14.94
N GLN A 248 17.13 -13.73 15.30
CA GLN A 248 16.23 -14.25 16.35
C GLN A 248 14.81 -14.60 15.89
N ASN A 249 14.41 -14.22 14.68
CA ASN A 249 13.03 -14.35 14.22
C ASN A 249 12.96 -14.93 12.80
N ALA A 250 13.15 -16.24 12.66
CA ALA A 250 12.89 -16.92 11.39
C ALA A 250 11.37 -16.95 11.10
N PHE A 251 11.00 -16.84 9.83
CA PHE A 251 9.65 -17.15 9.38
C PHE A 251 9.46 -18.67 9.40
N THR A 252 8.91 -19.18 10.49
CA THR A 252 8.71 -20.62 10.70
C THR A 252 7.35 -21.09 10.16
N ALA A 253 7.21 -22.41 9.98
CA ALA A 253 5.92 -23.03 9.67
C ALA A 253 4.85 -22.76 10.74
N GLU A 254 5.27 -22.61 12.00
CA GLU A 254 4.35 -22.22 13.09
C GLU A 254 3.80 -20.81 12.87
N ARG A 255 4.64 -19.83 12.51
CA ARG A 255 4.19 -18.47 12.20
C ARG A 255 3.33 -18.42 10.95
N ALA A 256 3.65 -19.22 9.93
CA ALA A 256 2.80 -19.36 8.75
C ALA A 256 1.40 -19.86 9.12
N THR A 257 1.34 -20.90 9.97
CA THR A 257 0.07 -21.46 10.48
C THR A 257 -0.70 -20.41 11.31
N GLN A 258 -0.03 -19.72 12.23
CA GLN A 258 -0.64 -18.66 13.04
C GLN A 258 -1.21 -17.53 12.19
N SER A 259 -0.48 -17.10 11.15
CA SER A 259 -0.96 -16.09 10.21
C SER A 259 -2.21 -16.56 9.47
N LEU A 260 -2.23 -17.81 9.01
CA LEU A 260 -3.39 -18.36 8.32
C LEU A 260 -4.59 -18.51 9.25
N ASP A 261 -4.37 -18.96 10.49
CA ASP A 261 -5.43 -19.12 11.49
C ASP A 261 -6.03 -17.77 11.91
N TYR A 262 -5.21 -16.72 12.01
CA TYR A 262 -5.69 -15.34 12.18
C TYR A 262 -6.68 -14.97 11.07
N TRP A 263 -6.30 -15.16 9.80
CA TRP A 263 -7.15 -14.80 8.67
C TRP A 263 -8.41 -15.66 8.55
N ARG A 264 -8.34 -16.95 8.89
CA ARG A 264 -9.53 -17.82 8.99
C ARG A 264 -10.51 -17.30 10.03
N SER A 265 -10.01 -17.01 11.24
CA SER A 265 -10.85 -16.50 12.33
C SER A 265 -11.44 -15.14 11.99
N ARG A 266 -10.63 -14.24 11.43
CA ARG A 266 -11.08 -12.90 11.03
C ARG A 266 -12.14 -12.97 9.95
N ALA A 267 -11.94 -13.79 8.93
CA ALA A 267 -12.93 -13.94 7.86
C ALA A 267 -14.24 -14.54 8.36
N GLN A 268 -14.17 -15.54 9.25
CA GLN A 268 -15.37 -16.10 9.87
C GLN A 268 -16.13 -15.03 10.68
N GLN A 269 -15.43 -14.21 11.45
CA GLN A 269 -16.03 -13.13 12.22
C GLN A 269 -16.73 -12.12 11.29
N VAL A 270 -15.99 -11.54 10.35
CA VAL A 270 -16.49 -10.52 9.41
C VAL A 270 -17.70 -11.05 8.63
N LEU A 271 -17.64 -12.28 8.13
CA LEU A 271 -18.75 -12.87 7.36
C LEU A 271 -19.95 -13.30 8.22
N SER A 272 -19.81 -13.30 9.55
CA SER A 272 -20.92 -13.58 10.48
C SER A 272 -21.68 -12.32 10.89
N GLU A 273 -21.13 -11.14 10.63
CA GLU A 273 -21.65 -9.85 11.07
C GLU A 273 -22.45 -9.17 9.93
N PRO A 274 -23.78 -8.96 10.07
CA PRO A 274 -24.60 -8.42 8.99
C PRO A 274 -24.17 -7.02 8.50
N GLU A 275 -23.69 -6.16 9.39
CA GLU A 275 -23.21 -4.82 9.03
C GLU A 275 -21.93 -4.89 8.19
N ALA A 276 -21.03 -5.83 8.50
CA ALA A 276 -19.81 -6.05 7.73
C ALA A 276 -20.14 -6.63 6.34
N VAL A 277 -21.00 -7.65 6.29
CA VAL A 277 -21.45 -8.26 5.02
C VAL A 277 -22.18 -7.25 4.12
N GLY A 278 -22.85 -6.26 4.71
CA GLY A 278 -23.51 -5.18 3.99
C GLY A 278 -22.57 -4.04 3.54
N SER A 279 -21.29 -4.07 3.89
CA SER A 279 -20.31 -3.00 3.61
C SER A 279 -19.25 -3.47 2.62
N PRO A 280 -19.30 -3.02 1.35
CA PRO A 280 -18.24 -3.27 0.38
C PRO A 280 -16.88 -2.77 0.87
N ALA A 281 -16.82 -1.58 1.46
CA ALA A 281 -15.59 -1.00 2.00
C ALA A 281 -14.93 -1.94 3.03
N ALA A 282 -15.70 -2.49 3.98
CA ALA A 282 -15.16 -3.41 4.96
C ALA A 282 -14.68 -4.73 4.33
N LEU A 283 -15.49 -5.35 3.48
CA LEU A 283 -15.16 -6.63 2.85
C LEU A 283 -13.95 -6.53 1.93
N GLU A 284 -13.86 -5.47 1.13
CA GLU A 284 -12.75 -5.21 0.23
C GLU A 284 -11.45 -5.01 1.01
N SER A 285 -11.47 -4.20 2.08
CA SER A 285 -10.29 -3.97 2.92
C SER A 285 -9.79 -5.24 3.63
N TYR A 286 -10.68 -6.05 4.22
CA TYR A 286 -10.26 -7.33 4.80
C TYR A 286 -9.77 -8.33 3.75
N SER A 287 -10.34 -8.31 2.54
CA SER A 287 -9.85 -9.12 1.41
C SER A 287 -8.44 -8.71 1.00
N HIS A 288 -8.19 -7.41 0.88
CA HIS A 288 -6.90 -6.84 0.53
C HIS A 288 -5.80 -7.21 1.55
N ASP A 289 -6.08 -7.05 2.85
CA ASP A 289 -5.10 -7.41 3.88
C ASP A 289 -4.82 -8.92 3.93
N ALA A 290 -5.83 -9.76 3.63
CA ALA A 290 -5.64 -11.20 3.49
C ALA A 290 -4.77 -11.55 2.25
N VAL A 291 -4.86 -10.78 1.16
CA VAL A 291 -3.94 -10.86 0.02
C VAL A 291 -2.52 -10.50 0.44
N ALA A 292 -2.31 -9.41 1.16
CA ALA A 292 -0.99 -9.02 1.67
C ALA A 292 -0.32 -10.14 2.48
N ALA A 293 -1.09 -10.81 3.34
CA ALA A 293 -0.60 -11.97 4.08
C ALA A 293 -0.31 -13.19 3.18
N ALA A 294 -1.15 -13.43 2.16
CA ALA A 294 -0.91 -14.49 1.18
C ALA A 294 0.39 -14.26 0.38
N ASN A 295 0.69 -13.02 -0.01
CA ASN A 295 1.93 -12.65 -0.69
C ASN A 295 3.14 -12.95 0.18
N LEU A 296 3.07 -12.53 1.44
CA LEU A 296 4.12 -12.72 2.41
C LEU A 296 4.37 -14.23 2.64
N LEU A 297 3.31 -15.03 2.81
CA LEU A 297 3.42 -16.50 2.90
C LEU A 297 4.06 -17.11 1.65
N ALA A 298 3.64 -16.68 0.46
CA ALA A 298 4.18 -17.17 -0.81
C ALA A 298 5.66 -16.80 -0.99
N ALA A 299 6.06 -15.59 -0.61
CA ALA A 299 7.46 -15.13 -0.67
C ALA A 299 8.40 -15.95 0.22
N HIS A 300 7.87 -16.55 1.30
CA HIS A 300 8.59 -17.46 2.20
C HIS A 300 8.38 -18.94 1.87
N ASN A 301 7.83 -19.26 0.71
CA ASN A 301 7.57 -20.61 0.20
C ASN A 301 6.52 -21.44 0.97
N PHE A 302 5.69 -20.81 1.82
CA PHE A 302 4.53 -21.44 2.46
C PHE A 302 3.35 -21.49 1.49
N THR A 303 3.54 -22.24 0.39
CA THR A 303 2.65 -22.24 -0.79
C THR A 303 1.24 -22.72 -0.44
N ALA A 304 1.12 -23.72 0.42
CA ALA A 304 -0.19 -24.26 0.81
C ALA A 304 -0.98 -23.24 1.65
N GLU A 305 -0.30 -22.59 2.59
CA GLU A 305 -0.86 -21.55 3.44
C GLU A 305 -1.22 -20.31 2.64
N ALA A 306 -0.35 -19.89 1.71
CA ALA A 306 -0.61 -18.79 0.78
C ALA A 306 -1.85 -19.06 -0.08
N GLU A 307 -2.00 -20.27 -0.63
CA GLU A 307 -3.18 -20.64 -1.42
C GLU A 307 -4.46 -20.52 -0.57
N GLN A 308 -4.43 -20.97 0.68
CA GLN A 308 -5.58 -20.84 1.58
C GLN A 308 -5.89 -19.39 1.93
N ALA A 309 -4.87 -18.56 2.15
CA ALA A 309 -5.04 -17.13 2.42
C ALA A 309 -5.67 -16.39 1.22
N TYR A 310 -5.21 -16.65 -0.02
CA TYR A 310 -5.85 -16.11 -1.22
C TYR A 310 -7.32 -16.57 -1.38
N ARG A 311 -7.62 -17.83 -1.02
CA ARG A 311 -9.00 -18.33 -1.05
C ARG A 311 -9.88 -17.67 0.00
N ILE A 312 -9.33 -17.37 1.18
CA ILE A 312 -10.01 -16.58 2.21
C ILE A 312 -10.28 -15.15 1.71
N ALA A 313 -9.29 -14.51 1.09
CA ALA A 313 -9.46 -13.19 0.48
C ALA A 313 -10.57 -13.19 -0.59
N THR A 314 -10.61 -14.23 -1.44
CA THR A 314 -11.66 -14.44 -2.44
C THR A 314 -13.03 -14.70 -1.80
N GLN A 315 -13.08 -15.34 -0.63
CA GLN A 315 -14.33 -15.54 0.11
C GLN A 315 -14.87 -14.23 0.68
N LEU A 316 -14.00 -13.38 1.22
CA LEU A 316 -14.34 -12.06 1.75
C LEU A 316 -14.87 -11.13 0.66
N TRP A 317 -14.15 -11.07 -0.48
CA TRP A 317 -14.54 -10.26 -1.63
C TRP A 317 -14.34 -11.05 -2.93
N PRO A 318 -15.39 -11.75 -3.43
CA PRO A 318 -15.29 -12.56 -4.65
C PRO A 318 -14.97 -11.76 -5.92
N GLY A 319 -15.26 -10.45 -5.91
CA GLY A 319 -14.97 -9.53 -7.01
C GLY A 319 -13.54 -8.98 -7.02
N SER A 320 -12.67 -9.36 -6.06
CA SER A 320 -11.30 -8.83 -5.97
C SER A 320 -10.40 -9.30 -7.13
N PRO A 321 -9.91 -8.38 -7.99
CA PRO A 321 -8.94 -8.72 -9.03
C PRO A 321 -7.58 -9.14 -8.44
N GLU A 322 -7.22 -8.62 -7.27
CA GLU A 322 -5.97 -8.93 -6.57
C GLU A 322 -5.97 -10.36 -6.02
N SER A 323 -7.04 -10.73 -5.32
CA SER A 323 -7.22 -12.11 -4.84
C SER A 323 -7.24 -13.10 -6.00
N ALA A 324 -7.94 -12.75 -7.08
CA ALA A 324 -8.04 -13.61 -8.25
C ALA A 324 -6.70 -13.77 -8.99
N GLY A 325 -6.01 -12.65 -9.25
CA GLY A 325 -4.71 -12.62 -9.90
C GLY A 325 -3.63 -13.34 -9.11
N GLY A 326 -3.53 -13.06 -7.80
CA GLY A 326 -2.55 -13.68 -6.92
C GLY A 326 -2.75 -15.20 -6.77
N LEU A 327 -4.00 -15.67 -6.60
CA LEU A 327 -4.29 -17.11 -6.56
C LEU A 327 -3.92 -17.80 -7.88
N ALA A 328 -4.30 -17.22 -9.01
CA ALA A 328 -4.00 -17.79 -10.32
C ALA A 328 -2.49 -17.86 -10.60
N ASP A 329 -1.74 -16.81 -10.23
CA ASP A 329 -0.28 -16.81 -10.35
C ASP A 329 0.36 -17.90 -9.48
N LEU A 330 -0.07 -18.03 -8.22
CA LEU A 330 0.41 -19.08 -7.32
C LEU A 330 0.11 -20.50 -7.85
N LEU A 331 -1.11 -20.72 -8.36
CA LEU A 331 -1.51 -21.99 -8.99
C LEU A 331 -0.66 -22.30 -10.22
N ALA A 332 -0.42 -21.32 -11.09
CA ALA A 332 0.40 -21.49 -12.28
C ALA A 332 1.85 -21.85 -11.92
N ARG A 333 2.46 -21.14 -10.96
CA ARG A 333 3.81 -21.44 -10.45
C ARG A 333 3.91 -22.81 -9.79
N SER A 334 2.81 -23.30 -9.23
CA SER A 334 2.70 -24.64 -8.64
C SER A 334 2.41 -25.74 -9.67
N GLY A 335 2.50 -25.44 -10.98
CA GLY A 335 2.26 -26.40 -12.07
C GLY A 335 0.78 -26.70 -12.35
N ARG A 336 -0.16 -25.95 -11.74
CA ARG A 336 -1.61 -26.10 -11.89
C ARG A 336 -2.18 -25.08 -12.88
N GLU A 337 -1.51 -24.90 -14.03
CA GLU A 337 -1.85 -23.88 -15.04
C GLU A 337 -3.28 -23.99 -15.58
N ASN A 338 -3.80 -25.21 -15.77
CA ASN A 338 -5.17 -25.40 -16.25
C ASN A 338 -6.20 -24.95 -15.21
N GLU A 339 -5.94 -25.17 -13.92
CA GLU A 339 -6.80 -24.70 -12.84
C GLU A 339 -6.75 -23.18 -12.73
N ALA A 340 -5.54 -22.59 -12.81
CA ALA A 340 -5.37 -21.14 -12.83
C ALA A 340 -6.18 -20.49 -13.97
N ARG A 341 -6.09 -21.04 -15.19
CA ARG A 341 -6.85 -20.54 -16.35
C ARG A 341 -8.35 -20.67 -16.13
N GLN A 342 -8.81 -21.84 -15.71
CA GLN A 342 -10.23 -22.09 -15.46
C GLN A 342 -10.79 -21.14 -14.39
N PHE A 343 -10.01 -20.88 -13.33
CA PHE A 343 -10.38 -19.96 -12.27
C PHE A 343 -10.48 -18.51 -12.77
N LEU A 344 -9.51 -18.02 -13.57
CA LEU A 344 -9.58 -16.68 -14.15
C LEU A 344 -10.71 -16.51 -15.18
N ASP A 345 -10.96 -17.53 -16.01
CA ASP A 345 -12.08 -17.53 -16.96
C ASP A 345 -13.43 -17.44 -16.24
N ASP A 346 -13.55 -18.15 -15.11
CA ASP A 346 -14.73 -18.15 -14.26
C ASP A 346 -14.92 -16.83 -13.50
N PHE A 347 -13.84 -16.26 -12.96
CA PHE A 347 -13.86 -14.91 -12.39
C PHE A 347 -14.32 -13.88 -13.42
N THR A 348 -13.70 -13.85 -14.60
CA THR A 348 -14.01 -12.89 -15.66
C THR A 348 -15.44 -13.02 -16.19
N ARG A 349 -16.01 -14.23 -16.16
CA ARG A 349 -17.41 -14.48 -16.52
C ARG A 349 -18.38 -13.94 -15.46
N ARG A 350 -18.04 -13.99 -14.17
CA ARG A 350 -18.89 -13.48 -13.09
C ARG A 350 -18.72 -11.98 -12.85
N HIS A 351 -17.52 -11.47 -13.09
CA HIS A 351 -17.11 -10.09 -12.84
C HIS A 351 -16.55 -9.46 -14.14
N PRO A 352 -17.40 -9.28 -15.18
CA PRO A 352 -16.94 -8.79 -16.47
C PRO A 352 -16.36 -7.36 -16.39
N ASP A 353 -16.86 -6.54 -15.47
CA ASP A 353 -16.42 -5.16 -15.26
C ASP A 353 -15.00 -5.09 -14.68
N GLU A 354 -14.57 -6.13 -13.96
CA GLU A 354 -13.26 -6.24 -13.32
C GLU A 354 -12.14 -6.71 -14.26
N ARG A 355 -12.47 -7.06 -15.52
CA ARG A 355 -11.49 -7.64 -16.45
C ARG A 355 -10.27 -6.75 -16.65
N LYS A 356 -10.49 -5.45 -16.85
CA LYS A 356 -9.40 -4.49 -17.11
C LYS A 356 -8.48 -4.37 -15.91
N GLU A 357 -9.04 -4.36 -14.70
CA GLU A 357 -8.26 -4.27 -13.49
C GLU A 357 -7.53 -5.59 -13.19
N LEU A 358 -8.17 -6.74 -13.43
CA LEU A 358 -7.52 -8.04 -13.37
C LEU A 358 -6.31 -8.14 -14.32
N GLU A 359 -6.44 -7.64 -15.55
CA GLU A 359 -5.32 -7.59 -16.51
C GLU A 359 -4.18 -6.70 -15.99
N ARG A 360 -4.51 -5.53 -15.44
CA ARG A 360 -3.54 -4.61 -14.84
C ARG A 360 -2.80 -5.27 -13.67
N VAL A 361 -3.55 -5.82 -12.72
CA VAL A 361 -3.04 -6.45 -11.51
C VAL A 361 -2.26 -7.72 -11.82
N SER A 362 -2.75 -8.59 -12.71
CA SER A 362 -2.03 -9.81 -13.12
C SER A 362 -0.70 -9.50 -13.81
N ALA A 363 -0.62 -8.40 -14.57
CA ALA A 363 0.65 -7.94 -15.14
C ALA A 363 1.64 -7.54 -14.04
N LEU A 364 1.14 -6.98 -12.93
CA LEU A 364 1.95 -6.62 -11.76
C LEU A 364 2.42 -7.84 -10.98
N TRP A 365 1.57 -8.85 -10.73
CA TRP A 365 1.95 -10.06 -9.98
C TRP A 365 2.97 -10.95 -10.69
N ARG A 366 2.96 -10.98 -12.02
CA ARG A 366 4.01 -11.66 -12.80
C ARG A 366 5.42 -11.11 -12.53
N ILE A 367 5.50 -9.87 -12.04
CA ILE A 367 6.74 -9.21 -11.57
C ILE A 367 7.17 -9.72 -10.18
N ILE A 368 6.20 -10.13 -9.35
CA ILE A 368 6.35 -10.23 -7.89
C ILE A 368 6.75 -11.64 -7.38
N GLY A 369 6.53 -12.70 -8.13
CA GLY A 369 7.05 -14.00 -7.71
C GLY A 369 8.45 -14.30 -8.26
N PRO A 370 9.18 -15.28 -7.69
CA PRO A 370 10.56 -15.58 -8.08
C PRO A 370 10.67 -15.80 -9.59
N ALA A 371 11.77 -15.31 -10.17
CA ALA A 371 12.10 -15.58 -11.57
C ALA A 371 11.95 -17.07 -11.81
N GLN A 372 11.23 -17.46 -12.87
CA GLN A 372 11.21 -18.86 -13.29
C GLN A 372 12.67 -19.28 -13.45
N SER A 373 13.12 -20.23 -12.64
CA SER A 373 14.32 -20.99 -12.98
C SER A 373 14.03 -21.57 -14.35
N GLY A 374 14.70 -21.07 -15.38
CA GLY A 374 14.54 -21.51 -16.75
C GLY A 374 14.49 -23.04 -16.75
N LYS A 375 13.40 -23.61 -17.27
CA LYS A 375 13.44 -25.02 -17.62
C LYS A 375 14.57 -25.20 -18.65
N PRO A 376 15.36 -26.28 -18.54
CA PRO A 376 16.56 -26.49 -19.36
C PRO A 376 16.27 -26.50 -20.87
#